data_AF-A0A8T4AMV1-F1
#
_entry.id   AF-A0A8T4AMV1-F1
#
_cell.length_a   1.000
_cell.length_b   1.000
_cell.length_c   1.000
_cell.angle_alpha   90.00
_cell.angle_beta   90.00
_cell.angle_gamma   90.00
#
_symmetry.space_group_name_H-M   'P 1'
#
loop_
_entity.id
_entity.type
_entity.pdbx_description
1 polymer ?
#
loop_
_entity_poly.entity_id
_entity_poly.type
_entity_poly.pdbx_seq_one_letter_code
_entity_poly.pdbx_strand_id
1 'polypeptide(L)'
;MIKKTVKKKTTAKKTRKVSLSPEKILAETPINNAHKTAITAATRAIKAEARANALLTKANAKRVNADERFKKATINAKNKKTAATKDATTKAKAAKSSAMAEIKAAKTAVAEATTNTKAALREIAVIKNKEEAKTKAVLAFTKKWDKAYTLKTNKKTRTKKPAKKAVAASK
;
A
#
# COMPACT_ATOMS: atom_id res chain seq x y z
N MET A 1 18.89 -29.92 44.18
CA MET A 1 19.21 -29.06 43.01
C MET A 1 18.02 -29.01 42.06
N ILE A 2 17.27 -27.90 42.04
CA ILE A 2 16.09 -27.74 41.18
C ILE A 2 16.51 -27.07 39.87
N LYS A 3 16.49 -27.82 38.76
CA LYS A 3 16.79 -27.29 37.42
C LYS A 3 15.64 -26.38 36.95
N LYS A 4 15.81 -25.06 37.03
CA LYS A 4 14.86 -24.10 36.45
C LYS A 4 14.97 -24.12 34.92
N THR A 5 13.94 -24.64 34.27
CA THR A 5 13.79 -24.59 32.80
C THR A 5 13.36 -23.19 32.38
N VAL A 6 14.30 -22.42 31.82
CA VAL A 6 14.03 -21.11 31.21
C VAL A 6 13.27 -21.33 29.90
N LYS A 7 11.97 -20.95 29.86
CA LYS A 7 11.18 -20.94 28.62
C LYS A 7 11.77 -19.93 27.64
N LYS A 8 12.36 -20.43 26.56
CA LYS A 8 12.87 -19.62 25.44
C LYS A 8 11.69 -18.91 24.75
N LYS A 9 11.60 -17.58 24.87
CA LYS A 9 10.62 -16.78 24.10
C LYS A 9 10.99 -16.89 22.62
N THR A 10 10.18 -17.59 21.84
CA THR A 10 10.30 -17.64 20.38
C THR A 10 9.79 -16.32 19.80
N THR A 11 10.72 -15.46 19.40
CA THR A 11 10.41 -14.28 18.59
C THR A 11 9.86 -14.75 17.25
N ALA A 12 8.61 -14.37 16.95
CA ALA A 12 7.95 -14.72 15.69
C ALA A 12 8.82 -14.27 14.51
N LYS A 13 9.12 -15.19 13.58
CA LYS A 13 9.80 -14.87 12.32
C LYS A 13 9.00 -13.78 11.62
N LYS A 14 9.62 -12.62 11.42
CA LYS A 14 9.10 -11.50 10.63
C LYS A 14 8.77 -12.05 9.24
N THR A 15 7.50 -12.32 8.96
CA THR A 15 7.05 -12.74 7.63
C THR A 15 7.50 -11.68 6.65
N ARG A 16 8.33 -12.07 5.65
CA ARG A 16 8.74 -11.20 4.54
C ARG A 16 7.47 -10.50 4.04
N LYS A 17 7.40 -9.17 4.20
CA LYS A 17 6.37 -8.37 3.55
C LYS A 17 6.59 -8.61 2.07
N VAL A 18 5.73 -9.40 1.44
CA VAL A 18 5.64 -9.46 -0.02
C VAL A 18 5.36 -8.03 -0.43
N SER A 19 6.35 -7.37 -1.02
CA SER A 19 6.18 -6.06 -1.61
C SER A 19 5.25 -6.25 -2.80
N LEU A 20 3.95 -6.14 -2.54
CA LEU A 20 2.94 -6.16 -3.58
C LEU A 20 3.18 -4.92 -4.45
N SER A 21 3.57 -5.14 -5.70
CA SER A 21 3.76 -4.05 -6.65
C SER A 21 2.41 -3.36 -6.90
N PRO A 22 2.36 -2.02 -7.02
CA PRO A 22 1.10 -1.29 -7.19
C PRO A 22 0.25 -1.79 -8.35
N GLU A 23 0.89 -2.17 -9.46
CA GLU A 23 0.22 -2.72 -10.65
C GLU A 23 -0.51 -4.03 -10.37
N LYS A 24 0.09 -4.93 -9.58
CA LYS A 24 -0.55 -6.20 -9.21
C LYS A 24 -1.76 -5.95 -8.32
N ILE A 25 -1.67 -5.03 -7.37
CA ILE A 25 -2.78 -4.67 -6.47
C ILE A 25 -3.96 -4.09 -7.26
N LEU A 26 -3.68 -3.27 -8.28
CA LEU A 26 -4.71 -2.63 -9.09
C LEU A 26 -5.37 -3.56 -10.11
N ALA A 27 -4.65 -4.58 -10.59
CA ALA A 27 -5.16 -5.56 -11.55
C ALA A 27 -5.98 -6.69 -10.89
N GLU A 28 -6.03 -6.74 -9.56
CA GLU A 28 -6.79 -7.76 -8.84
C GLU A 28 -8.31 -7.59 -9.03
N THR A 29 -9.02 -8.72 -9.20
CA THR A 29 -10.48 -8.72 -9.26
C THR A 29 -11.07 -8.31 -7.90
N PRO A 30 -12.06 -7.40 -7.86
CA PRO A 30 -12.64 -6.96 -6.59
C PRO A 30 -13.33 -8.10 -5.84
N ILE A 31 -13.02 -8.25 -4.54
CA ILE A 31 -13.65 -9.27 -3.66
C ILE A 31 -15.06 -8.83 -3.24
N ASN A 32 -15.23 -7.55 -2.92
CA ASN A 32 -16.50 -6.95 -2.52
C ASN A 32 -16.55 -5.47 -2.96
N ASN A 33 -17.67 -4.80 -2.71
CA ASN A 33 -17.84 -3.39 -3.11
C ASN A 33 -16.80 -2.46 -2.44
N ALA A 34 -16.44 -2.70 -1.18
CA ALA A 34 -15.40 -1.93 -0.49
C ALA A 34 -14.02 -2.09 -1.13
N HIS A 35 -13.68 -3.30 -1.59
CA HIS A 35 -12.45 -3.57 -2.34
C HIS A 35 -12.47 -2.83 -3.69
N LYS A 36 -13.61 -2.83 -4.39
CA LYS A 36 -13.79 -2.10 -5.65
C LYS A 36 -13.60 -0.59 -5.47
N THR A 37 -14.19 0.00 -4.42
CA THR A 37 -14.03 1.43 -4.11
C THR A 37 -12.59 1.77 -3.75
N ALA A 38 -11.91 0.92 -2.98
CA ALA A 38 -10.51 1.11 -2.59
C ALA A 38 -9.55 1.02 -3.81
N ILE A 39 -9.77 0.05 -4.71
CA ILE A 39 -9.01 -0.04 -5.98
C ILE A 39 -9.21 1.24 -6.81
N THR A 40 -10.45 1.71 -6.94
CA THR A 40 -10.76 2.95 -7.68
C THR A 40 -10.09 4.17 -7.06
N ALA A 41 -10.11 4.29 -5.73
CA ALA A 41 -9.43 5.37 -5.00
C ALA A 41 -7.92 5.32 -5.21
N ALA A 42 -7.31 4.14 -5.13
CA ALA A 42 -5.88 3.96 -5.39
C ALA A 42 -5.50 4.29 -6.83
N THR A 43 -6.31 3.91 -7.83
CA THR A 43 -6.09 4.30 -9.23
C THR A 43 -6.11 5.81 -9.39
N ARG A 44 -7.06 6.51 -8.74
CA ARG A 44 -7.12 7.98 -8.75
C ARG A 44 -5.90 8.61 -8.09
N ALA A 45 -5.46 8.07 -6.95
CA ALA A 45 -4.27 8.54 -6.24
C ALA A 45 -3.00 8.41 -7.10
N ILE A 46 -2.81 7.26 -7.76
CA ILE A 46 -1.67 7.03 -8.67
C ILE A 46 -1.68 8.01 -9.85
N LYS A 47 -2.86 8.26 -10.44
CA LYS A 47 -2.99 9.28 -11.49
C LYS A 47 -2.68 10.69 -10.98
N ALA A 48 -3.09 11.02 -9.75
CA ALA A 48 -2.77 12.31 -9.13
C ALA A 48 -1.26 12.45 -8.88
N GLU A 49 -0.59 11.40 -8.41
CA GLU A 49 0.87 11.37 -8.23
C GLU A 49 1.62 11.54 -9.56
N ALA A 50 1.16 10.89 -10.63
CA ALA A 50 1.72 11.09 -11.96
C ALA A 50 1.59 12.56 -12.43
N ARG A 51 0.43 13.19 -12.19
CA ARG A 51 0.22 14.61 -12.51
C ARG A 51 1.10 15.53 -11.68
N ALA A 52 1.25 15.27 -10.39
CA ALA A 52 2.11 16.05 -9.50
C ALA A 52 3.59 15.97 -9.97
N ASN A 53 4.06 14.77 -10.33
CA ASN A 53 5.41 14.60 -10.90
C ASN A 53 5.57 15.34 -12.23
N ALA A 54 4.58 15.29 -13.11
CA ALA A 54 4.60 16.06 -14.36
C ALA A 54 4.67 17.58 -14.12
N LEU A 55 3.96 18.09 -13.10
CA LEU A 55 4.05 19.50 -12.70
C LEU A 55 5.43 19.86 -12.17
N LEU A 56 6.05 18.99 -11.36
CA LEU A 56 7.43 19.19 -10.89
C LEU A 56 8.42 19.26 -12.06
N THR A 57 8.28 18.38 -13.06
CA THR A 57 9.10 18.42 -14.27
C THR A 57 8.93 19.72 -15.04
N LYS A 58 7.68 20.18 -15.23
CA LYS A 58 7.39 21.48 -15.88
C LYS A 58 7.97 22.66 -15.10
N ALA A 59 7.84 22.66 -13.77
CA ALA A 59 8.41 23.70 -12.92
C ALA A 59 9.95 23.73 -12.97
N ASN A 60 10.59 22.56 -13.02
CA ASN A 60 12.03 22.45 -13.22
C ASN A 60 12.47 23.02 -14.58
N ALA A 61 11.75 22.74 -15.67
CA ALA A 61 12.03 23.31 -16.97
C ALA A 61 11.89 24.85 -16.98
N LYS A 62 10.85 25.39 -16.33
CA LYS A 62 10.69 26.84 -16.15
C LYS A 62 11.88 27.46 -15.40
N ARG A 63 12.37 26.81 -14.34
CA ARG A 63 13.55 27.30 -13.60
C ARG A 63 14.79 27.36 -14.48
N VAL A 64 15.06 26.32 -15.28
CA VAL A 64 16.20 26.31 -16.21
C VAL A 64 16.12 27.48 -17.18
N ASN A 65 14.95 27.69 -17.80
CA ASN A 65 14.74 28.82 -18.70
C ASN A 65 14.89 30.19 -17.99
N ALA A 66 14.39 30.31 -16.76
CA ALA A 66 14.53 31.53 -15.97
C ALA A 66 15.99 31.80 -15.57
N ASP A 67 16.76 30.76 -15.24
CA ASP A 67 18.18 30.84 -14.94
C ASP A 67 18.98 31.32 -16.16
N GLU A 68 18.71 30.78 -17.35
CA GLU A 68 19.35 31.22 -18.59
C GLU A 68 19.02 32.68 -18.93
N ARG A 69 17.74 33.06 -18.81
CA ARG A 69 17.30 34.45 -19.03
C ARG A 69 17.99 35.41 -18.05
N PHE A 70 18.10 35.01 -16.78
CA PHE A 70 18.80 35.80 -15.77
C PHE A 70 20.29 35.97 -16.09
N LYS A 71 20.98 34.90 -16.53
CA LYS A 71 22.38 34.97 -16.97
C LYS A 71 22.55 35.93 -18.15
N LYS A 72 21.72 35.80 -19.19
CA LYS A 72 21.75 36.69 -20.37
C LYS A 72 21.47 38.14 -20.01
N ALA A 73 20.45 38.39 -19.18
CA ALA A 73 20.13 39.74 -18.70
C ALA A 73 21.30 40.34 -17.91
N THR A 74 21.95 39.56 -17.05
CA THR A 74 23.09 40.01 -16.24
C THR A 74 24.29 40.40 -17.11
N ILE A 75 24.61 39.60 -18.13
CA ILE A 75 25.68 39.92 -19.09
C ILE A 75 25.33 41.22 -19.84
N ASN A 76 24.10 41.34 -20.35
CA ASN A 76 23.65 42.54 -21.06
C ASN A 76 23.70 43.80 -20.19
N ALA A 77 23.32 43.71 -18.92
CA ALA A 77 23.41 44.81 -17.97
C ALA A 77 24.86 45.23 -17.69
N LYS A 78 25.79 44.27 -17.58
CA LYS A 78 27.23 44.56 -17.45
C LYS A 78 27.80 45.26 -18.68
N ASN A 79 27.41 44.80 -19.87
CA ASN A 79 27.96 45.30 -21.14
C ASN A 79 27.39 46.68 -21.52
N LYS A 80 26.07 46.86 -21.45
CA LYS A 80 25.41 48.09 -21.93
C LYS A 80 25.21 49.14 -20.85
N LYS A 81 25.16 48.75 -19.57
CA LYS A 81 25.02 49.63 -18.39
C LYS A 81 23.82 50.60 -18.41
N THR A 82 22.82 50.37 -19.27
CA THR A 82 21.62 51.22 -19.36
C THR A 82 20.58 50.89 -18.28
N ALA A 83 19.68 51.84 -17.99
CA ALA A 83 18.56 51.61 -17.06
C ALA A 83 17.69 50.42 -17.50
N ALA A 84 17.35 50.35 -18.79
CA ALA A 84 16.53 49.26 -19.35
C ALA A 84 17.15 47.86 -19.14
N THR A 85 18.48 47.73 -19.21
CA THR A 85 19.15 46.44 -18.99
C THR A 85 19.23 46.07 -17.51
N LYS A 86 19.36 47.05 -16.61
CA LYS A 86 19.20 46.84 -15.16
C LYS A 86 17.78 46.39 -14.82
N ASP A 87 16.75 47.02 -15.39
CA ASP A 87 15.36 46.61 -15.18
C ASP A 87 15.05 45.21 -15.73
N ALA A 88 15.67 44.84 -16.86
CA ALA A 88 15.58 43.48 -17.38
C ALA A 88 16.16 42.46 -16.40
N THR A 89 17.26 42.78 -15.69
CA THR A 89 17.83 41.89 -14.67
C THR A 89 16.94 41.73 -13.44
N THR A 90 16.29 42.80 -12.97
CA THR A 90 15.37 42.73 -11.82
C THR A 90 14.15 41.87 -12.15
N LYS A 91 13.55 42.07 -13.34
CA LYS A 91 12.47 41.22 -13.86
C LYS A 91 12.88 39.76 -14.00
N ALA A 92 14.08 39.48 -14.54
CA ALA A 92 14.59 38.11 -14.67
C ALA A 92 14.86 37.46 -13.30
N LYS A 93 15.36 38.22 -12.32
CA LYS A 93 15.53 37.76 -10.93
C LYS A 93 14.21 37.40 -10.27
N ALA A 94 13.18 38.25 -10.46
CA ALA A 94 11.83 37.98 -9.97
C ALA A 94 11.24 36.70 -10.59
N ALA A 95 11.38 36.51 -11.91
CA ALA A 95 10.93 35.31 -12.60
C ALA A 95 11.63 34.04 -12.07
N LYS A 96 12.94 34.11 -11.80
CA LYS A 96 13.70 33.01 -11.16
C LYS A 96 13.17 32.69 -9.77
N SER A 97 12.90 33.70 -8.95
CA SER A 97 12.33 33.51 -7.60
C SER A 97 10.95 32.85 -7.66
N SER A 98 10.08 33.32 -8.57
CA SER A 98 8.76 32.71 -8.81
C SER A 98 8.87 31.24 -9.24
N ALA A 99 9.78 30.91 -10.16
CA ALA A 99 10.00 29.53 -10.58
C ALA A 99 10.48 28.62 -9.42
N MET A 100 11.31 29.14 -8.52
CA MET A 100 11.73 28.40 -7.31
C MET A 100 10.56 28.17 -6.34
N ALA A 101 9.67 29.15 -6.18
CA ALA A 101 8.46 28.99 -5.39
C ALA A 101 7.52 27.93 -6.00
N GLU A 102 7.34 27.94 -7.32
CA GLU A 102 6.58 26.90 -8.04
C GLU A 102 7.16 25.51 -7.83
N ILE A 103 8.50 25.35 -7.87
CA ILE A 103 9.16 24.06 -7.59
C ILE A 103 8.89 23.61 -6.15
N LYS A 104 8.96 24.53 -5.17
CA LYS A 104 8.70 24.19 -3.77
C LYS A 104 7.27 23.68 -3.60
N ALA A 105 6.30 24.37 -4.19
CA ALA A 105 4.89 23.95 -4.18
C ALA A 105 4.67 22.62 -4.93
N ALA A 106 5.35 22.41 -6.06
CA ALA A 106 5.27 21.15 -6.79
C ALA A 106 5.86 19.99 -5.97
N LYS A 107 6.96 20.21 -5.23
CA LYS A 107 7.54 19.20 -4.34
C LYS A 107 6.61 18.82 -3.19
N THR A 108 5.93 19.80 -2.57
CA THR A 108 4.94 19.50 -1.52
C THR A 108 3.77 18.72 -2.09
N ALA A 109 3.25 19.11 -3.26
CA ALA A 109 2.18 18.37 -3.93
C ALA A 109 2.57 16.92 -4.29
N VAL A 110 3.81 16.70 -4.74
CA VAL A 110 4.33 15.33 -4.97
C VAL A 110 4.39 14.55 -3.66
N ALA A 111 4.91 15.14 -2.58
CA ALA A 111 4.99 14.47 -1.29
C ALA A 111 3.60 14.05 -0.76
N GLU A 112 2.62 14.94 -0.84
CA GLU A 112 1.22 14.67 -0.47
C GLU A 112 0.58 13.61 -1.37
N ALA A 113 0.83 13.65 -2.68
CA ALA A 113 0.31 12.64 -3.60
C ALA A 113 0.91 11.26 -3.30
N THR A 114 2.22 11.18 -3.04
CA THR A 114 2.89 9.92 -2.68
C THR A 114 2.39 9.36 -1.34
N THR A 115 2.15 10.20 -0.32
CA THR A 115 1.57 9.72 0.95
C THR A 115 0.15 9.19 0.75
N ASN A 116 -0.66 9.88 -0.05
CA ASN A 116 -2.02 9.45 -0.39
C ASN A 116 -2.03 8.13 -1.18
N THR A 117 -1.15 7.96 -2.17
CA THR A 117 -1.00 6.68 -2.89
C THR A 117 -0.65 5.55 -1.93
N LYS A 118 0.30 5.77 -1.01
CA LYS A 118 0.68 4.76 0.00
C LYS A 118 -0.49 4.43 0.93
N ALA A 119 -1.28 5.41 1.34
CA ALA A 119 -2.45 5.18 2.17
C ALA A 119 -3.52 4.34 1.45
N ALA A 120 -3.85 4.71 0.21
CA ALA A 120 -4.83 4.00 -0.60
C ALA A 120 -4.43 2.54 -0.88
N LEU A 121 -3.15 2.28 -1.20
CA LEU A 121 -2.65 0.92 -1.40
C LEU A 121 -2.70 0.08 -0.10
N ARG A 122 -2.47 0.71 1.06
CA ARG A 122 -2.61 0.03 2.37
C ARG A 122 -4.05 -0.35 2.66
N GLU A 123 -5.00 0.50 2.31
CA GLU A 123 -6.42 0.25 2.52
C GLU A 123 -6.89 -1.00 1.76
N ILE A 124 -6.46 -1.16 0.50
CA ILE A 124 -6.73 -2.37 -0.29
C ILE A 124 -6.20 -3.62 0.44
N ALA A 125 -4.95 -3.58 0.91
CA ALA A 125 -4.37 -4.69 1.64
C ALA A 125 -5.10 -5.01 2.96
N VAL A 126 -5.59 -3.99 3.67
CA VAL A 126 -6.38 -4.19 4.90
C VAL A 126 -7.71 -4.87 4.60
N ILE A 127 -8.42 -4.44 3.56
CA ILE A 127 -9.70 -5.05 3.14
C ILE A 127 -9.46 -6.52 2.76
N LYS A 128 -8.44 -6.80 1.96
CA LYS A 128 -8.08 -8.16 1.57
C LYS A 128 -7.80 -9.06 2.77
N ASN A 129 -6.96 -8.61 3.71
CA ASN A 129 -6.65 -9.39 4.91
C ASN A 129 -7.89 -9.66 5.77
N LYS A 130 -8.84 -8.72 5.84
CA LYS A 130 -10.11 -8.92 6.56
C LYS A 130 -10.98 -9.96 5.88
N GLU A 131 -11.10 -9.92 4.55
CA GLU A 131 -11.87 -10.92 3.80
C GLU A 131 -11.23 -12.32 3.87
N GLU A 132 -9.90 -12.41 3.74
CA GLU A 132 -9.20 -13.69 3.94
C GLU A 132 -9.39 -14.27 5.34
N ALA A 133 -9.41 -13.42 6.38
CA ALA A 133 -9.66 -13.85 7.74
C ALA A 133 -11.11 -14.37 7.92
N LYS A 134 -12.10 -13.70 7.33
CA LYS A 134 -13.50 -14.18 7.32
C LYS A 134 -13.60 -15.54 6.63
N THR A 135 -13.02 -15.70 5.45
CA THR A 135 -13.05 -16.95 4.70
C THR A 135 -12.41 -18.10 5.50
N LYS A 136 -11.26 -17.84 6.15
CA LYS A 136 -10.62 -18.82 7.04
C LYS A 136 -11.49 -19.18 8.25
N ALA A 137 -12.16 -18.20 8.86
CA ALA A 137 -13.06 -18.43 9.98
C ALA A 137 -14.27 -19.27 9.57
N VAL A 138 -14.88 -18.96 8.42
CA VAL A 138 -15.99 -19.74 7.86
C VAL A 138 -15.55 -21.18 7.58
N LEU A 139 -14.42 -21.40 6.91
CA LEU A 139 -13.88 -22.74 6.64
C LEU A 139 -13.57 -23.52 7.91
N ALA A 140 -13.02 -22.87 8.93
CA ALA A 140 -12.76 -23.50 10.22
C ALA A 140 -14.06 -23.89 10.93
N PHE A 141 -15.11 -23.06 10.82
CA PHE A 141 -16.43 -23.36 11.36
C PHE A 141 -17.09 -24.53 10.63
N THR A 142 -17.19 -24.51 9.30
CA THR A 142 -17.77 -25.63 8.51
C THR A 142 -17.02 -26.93 8.77
N LYS A 143 -15.69 -26.92 8.80
CA LYS A 143 -14.91 -28.13 9.12
C LYS A 143 -15.22 -28.70 10.50
N LYS A 144 -15.44 -27.85 11.52
CA LYS A 144 -15.86 -28.32 12.86
C LYS A 144 -17.28 -28.86 12.83
N TRP A 145 -18.17 -28.20 12.09
CA TRP A 145 -19.57 -28.58 11.98
C TRP A 145 -19.72 -29.93 11.25
N ASP A 146 -19.05 -30.11 10.13
CA ASP A 146 -19.02 -31.38 9.37
C ASP A 146 -18.49 -32.53 10.21
N LYS A 147 -17.42 -32.30 10.98
CA LYS A 147 -16.87 -33.30 11.91
C LYS A 147 -17.87 -33.67 13.01
N ALA A 148 -18.58 -32.69 13.57
CA ALA A 148 -19.61 -32.94 14.57
C ALA A 148 -20.81 -33.70 13.98
N TYR A 149 -21.19 -33.36 12.75
CA TYR A 149 -22.26 -34.04 12.00
C TYR A 149 -21.89 -35.50 11.70
N THR A 150 -20.69 -35.76 11.15
CA THR A 150 -20.20 -37.13 10.92
C THR A 150 -20.07 -37.96 12.20
N LEU A 151 -19.64 -37.35 13.31
CA LEU A 151 -19.62 -38.04 14.61
C LEU A 151 -21.02 -38.43 15.09
N LYS A 152 -22.03 -37.59 14.86
CA LYS A 152 -23.43 -37.90 15.22
C LYS A 152 -24.01 -39.01 14.33
N THR A 153 -23.75 -39.00 13.03
CA THR A 153 -24.25 -40.03 12.11
C THR A 153 -23.56 -41.37 12.33
N ASN A 154 -22.25 -41.39 12.56
CA ASN A 154 -21.48 -42.62 12.85
C ASN A 154 -21.79 -43.22 14.24
N LYS A 155 -22.31 -42.44 15.19
CA LYS A 155 -22.79 -42.99 16.48
C LYS A 155 -24.09 -43.81 16.31
N LYS A 156 -24.94 -43.49 15.33
CA LYS A 156 -26.19 -44.26 15.07
C LYS A 156 -25.93 -45.63 14.45
N THR A 157 -24.82 -45.82 13.74
CA THR A 157 -24.48 -47.11 13.10
C THR A 157 -23.80 -48.09 14.05
N ARG A 158 -23.27 -47.63 15.20
CA ARG A 158 -22.48 -48.45 16.13
C ARG A 158 -23.31 -49.19 17.19
N THR A 159 -24.63 -48.97 17.24
CA THR A 159 -25.53 -49.51 18.28
C THR A 159 -26.11 -50.90 17.98
N LYS A 160 -25.73 -51.56 16.88
CA LYS A 160 -26.21 -52.91 16.55
C LYS A 160 -25.06 -53.86 16.22
N LYS A 161 -24.29 -54.27 17.24
CA LYS A 161 -23.67 -55.59 17.21
C LYS A 161 -24.09 -56.31 18.49
N PRO A 162 -24.90 -57.39 18.39
CA PRO A 162 -25.24 -58.17 19.57
C PRO A 162 -23.94 -58.77 20.15
N ALA A 163 -23.76 -58.63 21.46
CA ALA A 163 -22.67 -59.27 22.17
C ALA A 163 -22.81 -60.80 21.97
N LYS A 164 -21.81 -61.43 21.33
CA LYS A 164 -21.71 -62.89 21.34
C LYS A 164 -21.52 -63.31 22.80
N LYS A 165 -22.52 -64.01 23.35
CA LYS A 165 -22.39 -64.68 24.65
C LYS A 165 -21.21 -65.65 24.55
N ALA A 166 -20.20 -65.45 25.39
CA ALA A 166 -19.18 -66.46 25.61
C ALA A 166 -19.85 -67.63 26.33
N VAL A 167 -19.88 -68.79 25.67
CA VAL A 167 -20.28 -70.05 26.30
C VAL A 167 -19.13 -70.45 27.21
N ALA A 168 -19.37 -70.44 28.51
CA ALA A 168 -18.48 -71.05 29.48
C ALA A 168 -18.52 -72.57 29.26
N ALA A 169 -17.42 -73.13 28.76
CA ALA A 169 -17.19 -74.57 28.81
C ALA A 169 -16.74 -74.92 30.22
N SER A 170 -17.62 -75.55 30.99
CA SER A 170 -17.26 -76.33 32.17
C SER A 170 -17.47 -77.81 31.84
N LYS A 171 -16.48 -78.62 32.24
CA LYS A 171 -16.31 -80.08 32.14
C LYS A 171 -15.52 -80.53 30.92
#